data_AF-A0A7C3UHQ8-F1
#
_entry.id   AF-A0A7C3UHQ8-F1
#
_cell.length_a   1.000
_cell.length_b   1.000
_cell.length_c   1.000
_cell.angle_alpha   90.00
_cell.angle_beta   90.00
_cell.angle_gamma   90.00
#
_symmetry.space_group_name_H-M   'P 1'
#
loop_
_entity.id
_entity.type
_entity.pdbx_description
1 polymer ?
#
loop_
_entity_poly.entity_id
_entity_poly.type
_entity_poly.pdbx_seq_one_letter_code
_entity_poly.pdbx_strand_id
1 'polypeptide(L)'
;MLEPSDSQEAYDFVAEAFALSEEFDTPVLLRTTTRLSHGRGLVVPRVPVRAPRREYERDISKYVMVPQYARQRNRLVLERLERLRRRAEESPLNVLEAGSADFGIIASGVAYAYAREAFPRAWFLKLGMSHPLPYAKVVRLYEHVQRVAVVEELDPFLEEQVRALGLPVVGKAAIPADGELDPDVVFRALAPYLQRKPPRRRRPVLPPAPKLSSPPQPPAGLPVRPPVLCPGCSHRSVYAALRRHRLTPMGDIGCYTLGALPPLLALDSCLCMGASVGMMAGFNAVLGRKAAVAVIGDSTFFHSGVTPLIDAHYNGVEGLVVVLDNRTTAMTGHQGHPGTGVRPDGSVGNAVDIQRLCEGIGVRCATVSADDYAALDAALAREVAAPGLGVLVATAPCVLASRRRAGAVVVDTERCNLCGRCLDLGCPALVPGDGAVAVTEACTGCGLCVEVCRRGALRLPEPVPADGGGQP
;
A
#
# COMPACT_ATOMS: atom_id res chain seq x y z
N MET A 1 -10.13 -12.03 8.78
CA MET A 1 -9.29 -12.56 9.87
C MET A 1 -9.72 -13.99 10.11
N LEU A 2 -8.76 -14.93 10.16
CA LEU A 2 -8.96 -16.32 10.51
C LEU A 2 -8.26 -16.63 11.83
N GLU A 3 -8.92 -17.39 12.69
CA GLU A 3 -8.53 -17.58 14.09
C GLU A 3 -8.67 -19.05 14.52
N PRO A 4 -7.67 -19.88 14.23
CA PRO A 4 -7.69 -21.29 14.59
C PRO A 4 -7.63 -21.50 16.11
N SER A 5 -8.38 -22.48 16.63
CA SER A 5 -8.36 -22.84 18.04
C SER A 5 -7.39 -23.98 18.39
N ASP A 6 -6.97 -24.76 17.39
CA ASP A 6 -6.12 -25.94 17.57
C ASP A 6 -5.17 -26.15 16.36
N SER A 7 -4.29 -27.15 16.46
CA SER A 7 -3.28 -27.45 15.44
C SER A 7 -3.88 -27.89 14.09
N GLN A 8 -5.02 -28.59 14.10
CA GLN A 8 -5.67 -29.02 12.86
C GLN A 8 -6.29 -27.83 12.13
N GLU A 9 -7.00 -26.97 12.86
CA GLU A 9 -7.54 -25.73 12.30
C GLU A 9 -6.44 -24.80 11.81
N ALA A 10 -5.32 -24.69 12.53
CA ALA A 10 -4.20 -23.87 12.09
C ALA A 10 -3.66 -24.34 10.74
N TYR A 11 -3.56 -25.66 10.54
CA TYR A 11 -3.17 -26.26 9.27
C TYR A 11 -4.22 -26.01 8.17
N ASP A 12 -5.50 -26.24 8.46
CA ASP A 12 -6.59 -26.11 7.47
C ASP A 12 -6.89 -24.66 7.08
N PHE A 13 -6.80 -23.74 8.03
CA PHE A 13 -7.12 -22.32 7.82
C PHE A 13 -6.08 -21.63 6.96
N VAL A 14 -4.84 -22.13 6.85
CA VAL A 14 -3.85 -21.63 5.88
C VAL A 14 -4.34 -21.86 4.46
N ALA A 15 -4.83 -23.06 4.15
CA ALA A 15 -5.39 -23.36 2.84
C ALA A 15 -6.64 -22.51 2.55
N GLU A 16 -7.51 -22.34 3.55
CA GLU A 16 -8.67 -21.45 3.44
C GLU A 16 -8.24 -19.98 3.25
N ALA A 17 -7.18 -19.51 3.91
CA ALA A 17 -6.68 -18.15 3.78
C ALA A 17 -6.26 -17.85 2.34
N PHE A 18 -5.55 -18.77 1.69
CA PHE A 18 -5.21 -18.65 0.27
C PHE A 18 -6.46 -18.66 -0.61
N ALA A 19 -7.41 -19.57 -0.36
CA ALA A 19 -8.66 -19.64 -1.12
C ALA A 19 -9.47 -18.34 -1.03
N LEU A 20 -9.65 -17.81 0.19
CA LEU A 20 -10.32 -16.53 0.41
C LEU A 20 -9.55 -15.35 -0.21
N SER A 21 -8.21 -15.38 -0.16
CA SER A 21 -7.40 -14.32 -0.76
C SER A 21 -7.57 -14.27 -2.28
N GLU A 22 -7.58 -15.43 -2.93
CA GLU A 22 -7.80 -15.58 -4.37
C GLU A 22 -9.25 -15.24 -4.78
N GLU A 23 -10.25 -15.68 -4.02
CA GLU A 23 -11.67 -15.45 -4.33
C GLU A 23 -12.08 -13.98 -4.16
N PHE A 24 -11.54 -13.31 -3.14
CA PHE A 24 -11.93 -11.95 -2.77
C PHE A 24 -10.90 -10.88 -3.15
N ASP A 25 -9.76 -11.26 -3.73
CA ASP A 25 -8.67 -10.34 -4.09
C ASP A 25 -8.28 -9.44 -2.90
N THR A 26 -7.97 -10.06 -1.76
CA THR A 26 -7.68 -9.37 -0.49
C THR A 26 -6.65 -10.12 0.34
N PRO A 27 -5.81 -9.43 1.13
CA PRO A 27 -5.02 -10.09 2.16
C PRO A 27 -5.95 -10.75 3.19
N VAL A 28 -5.61 -11.98 3.57
CA VAL A 28 -6.23 -12.68 4.69
C VAL A 28 -5.18 -12.88 5.77
N LEU A 29 -5.51 -12.42 6.99
CA LEU A 29 -4.68 -12.60 8.16
C LEU A 29 -5.11 -13.87 8.90
N LEU A 30 -4.16 -14.73 9.20
CA LEU A 30 -4.29 -15.86 10.12
C LEU A 30 -3.67 -15.45 11.45
N ARG A 31 -4.48 -15.29 12.51
CA ARG A 31 -4.01 -14.90 13.84
C ARG A 31 -3.77 -16.14 14.68
N THR A 32 -2.52 -16.37 15.08
CA THR A 32 -2.15 -17.38 16.07
C THR A 32 -2.03 -16.74 17.45
N THR A 33 -2.36 -17.50 18.51
CA THR A 33 -2.09 -17.10 19.90
C THR A 33 -0.87 -17.86 20.44
N THR A 34 -0.27 -17.36 21.52
CA THR A 34 0.89 -17.99 22.18
C THR A 34 0.66 -19.48 22.43
N ARG A 35 -0.50 -19.84 22.97
CA ARG A 35 -0.83 -21.23 23.34
C ARG A 35 -1.00 -22.15 22.14
N LEU A 36 -1.51 -21.61 21.03
CA LEU A 36 -1.55 -22.35 19.77
C LEU A 36 -0.15 -22.56 19.20
N SER A 37 0.69 -21.51 19.18
CA SER A 37 2.05 -21.57 18.62
C SER A 37 3.02 -22.44 19.42
N HIS A 38 2.82 -22.54 20.74
CA HIS A 38 3.62 -23.39 21.64
C HIS A 38 3.01 -24.78 21.89
N GLY A 39 1.79 -25.02 21.39
CA GLY A 39 1.12 -26.31 21.45
C GLY A 39 1.59 -27.27 20.36
N ARG A 40 1.26 -28.56 20.51
CA ARG A 40 1.43 -29.57 19.46
C ARG A 40 0.22 -30.50 19.44
N GLY A 41 -0.22 -30.86 18.24
CA GLY A 41 -1.30 -31.80 18.01
C GLY A 41 -1.01 -32.63 16.77
N LEU A 42 -1.62 -33.82 16.69
CA LEU A 42 -1.61 -34.59 15.46
C LEU A 42 -2.47 -33.85 14.42
N VAL A 43 -1.96 -33.73 13.20
CA VAL A 43 -2.68 -33.14 12.08
C VAL A 43 -2.85 -34.17 10.97
N VAL A 44 -3.99 -34.16 10.32
CA VAL A 44 -4.28 -34.95 9.12
C VAL A 44 -3.98 -34.06 7.91
N PRO A 45 -2.89 -34.34 7.16
CA PRO A 45 -2.51 -33.50 6.03
C PRO A 45 -3.53 -33.60 4.88
N ARG A 46 -3.69 -32.49 4.16
CA ARG A 46 -4.50 -32.42 2.93
C ARG A 46 -3.64 -32.81 1.73
N VAL A 47 -4.30 -33.19 0.64
CA VAL A 47 -3.63 -33.37 -0.65
C VAL A 47 -3.12 -31.99 -1.13
N PRO A 48 -1.81 -31.84 -1.41
CA PRO A 48 -1.26 -30.57 -1.89
C PRO A 48 -1.90 -30.15 -3.22
N VAL A 49 -2.32 -28.88 -3.30
CA VAL A 49 -2.82 -28.26 -4.53
C VAL A 49 -1.71 -27.43 -5.16
N ARG A 50 -1.38 -27.71 -6.42
CA ARG A 50 -0.41 -26.92 -7.17
C ARG A 50 -1.11 -25.76 -7.86
N ALA A 51 -0.85 -24.54 -7.43
CA ALA A 51 -1.36 -23.34 -8.09
C ALA A 51 -0.65 -23.12 -9.44
N PRO A 52 -1.37 -22.73 -10.50
CA PRO A 52 -0.74 -22.36 -11.77
C PRO A 52 0.05 -21.06 -11.61
N ARG A 53 1.16 -20.93 -12.36
CA ARG A 53 1.88 -19.66 -12.46
C ARG A 53 0.99 -18.67 -13.21
N ARG A 54 0.79 -17.47 -12.65
CA ARG A 54 0.10 -16.38 -13.33
C ARG A 54 1.10 -15.46 -14.03
N GLU A 55 0.74 -15.02 -15.22
CA GLU A 55 1.48 -13.95 -15.90
C GLU A 55 1.16 -12.61 -15.24
N TYR A 56 2.11 -11.68 -15.34
CA TYR A 56 1.89 -10.33 -14.84
C TYR A 56 1.01 -9.56 -15.82
N GLU A 57 -0.16 -9.14 -15.35
CA GLU A 57 -1.02 -8.19 -16.05
C GLU A 57 -0.97 -6.83 -15.36
N ARG A 58 -0.68 -5.80 -16.15
CA ARG A 58 -0.55 -4.44 -15.65
C ARG A 58 -1.93 -3.83 -15.39
N ASP A 59 -2.26 -3.59 -14.12
CA ASP A 59 -3.47 -2.87 -13.70
C ASP A 59 -3.15 -1.69 -12.77
N ILE A 60 -2.84 -0.53 -13.36
CA ILE A 60 -2.55 0.70 -12.59
C ILE A 60 -3.76 1.16 -11.76
N SER A 61 -4.98 0.85 -12.19
CA SER A 61 -6.18 1.24 -11.47
C SER A 61 -6.32 0.48 -10.15
N LYS A 62 -5.68 -0.70 -10.03
CA LYS A 62 -5.62 -1.53 -8.82
C LYS A 62 -4.44 -1.20 -7.94
N TYR A 63 -3.27 -0.97 -8.54
CA TYR A 63 -2.03 -0.91 -7.79
C TYR A 63 -1.52 0.52 -7.53
N VAL A 64 -2.10 1.55 -8.14
CA VAL A 64 -1.74 2.96 -7.92
C VAL A 64 -2.89 3.70 -7.22
N MET A 65 -2.73 4.06 -5.94
CA MET A 65 -3.79 4.69 -5.14
C MET A 65 -3.87 6.23 -5.30
N VAL A 66 -3.87 6.73 -6.54
CA VAL A 66 -4.19 8.16 -6.80
C VAL A 66 -5.69 8.43 -6.57
N PRO A 67 -6.11 9.67 -6.27
CA PRO A 67 -7.50 9.97 -5.88
C PRO A 67 -8.59 9.41 -6.81
N GLN A 68 -8.35 9.43 -8.13
CA GLN A 68 -9.28 8.87 -9.11
C GLN A 68 -9.52 7.36 -8.90
N TYR A 69 -8.45 6.59 -8.72
CA TYR A 69 -8.52 5.14 -8.53
C TYR A 69 -8.91 4.77 -7.09
N ALA A 70 -8.41 5.49 -6.09
CA ALA A 70 -8.73 5.26 -4.69
C ALA A 70 -10.24 5.33 -4.40
N ARG A 71 -10.96 6.27 -5.03
CA ARG A 71 -12.42 6.38 -4.93
C ARG A 71 -13.13 5.14 -5.47
N GLN A 72 -12.71 4.63 -6.62
CA GLN A 72 -13.27 3.41 -7.21
C GLN A 72 -12.93 2.18 -6.37
N ARG A 73 -11.69 2.09 -5.88
CA ARG A 73 -11.20 0.97 -5.07
C ARG A 73 -11.86 0.91 -3.70
N ASN A 74 -12.14 2.06 -3.07
CA ASN A 74 -12.90 2.10 -1.82
C ASN A 74 -14.29 1.46 -1.97
N ARG A 75 -14.99 1.73 -3.07
CA ARG A 75 -16.28 1.07 -3.38
C ARG A 75 -16.13 -0.44 -3.47
N LEU A 76 -15.12 -0.93 -4.20
CA LEU A 76 -14.84 -2.37 -4.30
C LEU A 76 -14.53 -3.00 -2.93
N VAL A 77 -13.80 -2.29 -2.06
CA VAL A 77 -13.53 -2.74 -0.68
C VAL A 77 -14.82 -2.88 0.12
N LEU A 78 -15.74 -1.91 0.03
CA LEU A 78 -17.03 -1.94 0.74
C LEU A 78 -17.92 -3.10 0.25
N GLU A 79 -18.02 -3.29 -1.08
CA GLU A 79 -18.76 -4.39 -1.69
C GLU A 79 -18.14 -5.75 -1.31
N ARG A 80 -16.80 -5.85 -1.32
CA ARG A 80 -16.06 -7.04 -0.91
C ARG A 80 -16.27 -7.38 0.56
N LEU A 81 -16.25 -6.40 1.46
CA LEU A 81 -16.48 -6.61 2.90
C LEU A 81 -17.85 -7.24 3.14
N GLU A 82 -18.85 -6.78 2.41
CA GLU A 82 -20.22 -7.29 2.49
C GLU A 82 -20.35 -8.71 1.90
N ARG A 83 -19.64 -9.00 0.80
CA ARG A 83 -19.54 -10.39 0.28
C ARG A 83 -18.82 -11.32 1.26
N LEU A 84 -17.72 -10.88 1.87
CA LEU A 84 -16.98 -11.63 2.90
C LEU A 84 -17.84 -11.91 4.13
N ARG A 85 -18.69 -10.95 4.53
CA ARG A 85 -19.63 -11.16 5.64
C ARG A 85 -20.62 -12.27 5.31
N ARG A 86 -21.21 -12.29 4.11
CA ARG A 86 -22.06 -13.42 3.65
C ARG A 86 -21.29 -14.73 3.65
N ARG A 87 -20.05 -14.73 3.14
CA ARG A 87 -19.16 -15.89 3.19
C ARG A 87 -18.91 -16.38 4.63
N ALA A 88 -18.80 -15.48 5.61
CA ALA A 88 -18.65 -15.81 7.03
C ALA A 88 -19.93 -16.42 7.64
N GLU A 89 -21.13 -16.00 7.18
CA GLU A 89 -22.41 -16.60 7.58
C GLU A 89 -22.53 -18.05 7.09
N GLU A 90 -21.99 -18.37 5.92
CA GLU A 90 -22.08 -19.70 5.32
C GLU A 90 -20.86 -20.58 5.63
N SER A 91 -19.77 -19.97 6.09
CA SER A 91 -18.50 -20.66 6.29
C SER A 91 -18.62 -21.80 7.31
N PRO A 92 -18.06 -22.99 7.01
CA PRO A 92 -17.93 -24.07 7.99
C PRO A 92 -16.95 -23.71 9.12
N LEU A 93 -16.17 -22.64 8.98
CA LEU A 93 -15.27 -22.17 10.03
C LEU A 93 -15.99 -21.46 11.17
N ASN A 94 -17.19 -20.95 10.92
CA ASN A 94 -18.01 -20.30 11.94
C ASN A 94 -19.10 -21.29 12.36
N VAL A 95 -18.93 -21.95 13.50
CA VAL A 95 -19.76 -23.08 13.90
C VAL A 95 -20.69 -22.67 15.04
N LEU A 96 -21.99 -22.86 14.84
CA LEU A 96 -22.98 -22.81 15.93
C LEU A 96 -23.16 -24.22 16.47
N GLU A 97 -22.62 -24.48 17.65
CA GLU A 97 -22.67 -25.77 18.31
C GLU A 97 -23.77 -25.78 19.38
N ALA A 98 -24.62 -26.79 19.32
CA ALA A 98 -25.74 -26.95 20.24
C ALA A 98 -25.24 -27.26 21.66
N GLY A 99 -25.89 -26.64 22.64
CA GLY A 99 -25.69 -26.91 24.06
C GLY A 99 -26.97 -27.37 24.74
N SER A 100 -26.86 -27.75 26.00
CA SER A 100 -28.01 -28.11 26.85
C SER A 100 -28.33 -27.03 27.89
N ALA A 101 -27.48 -26.01 28.03
CA ALA A 101 -27.68 -24.91 28.96
C ALA A 101 -28.43 -23.74 28.30
N ASP A 102 -29.11 -22.94 29.12
CA ASP A 102 -29.82 -21.72 28.70
C ASP A 102 -28.87 -20.50 28.56
N PHE A 103 -27.65 -20.76 28.12
CA PHE A 103 -26.59 -19.77 27.95
C PHE A 103 -25.66 -20.16 26.81
N GLY A 104 -25.20 -19.15 26.07
CA GLY A 104 -24.31 -19.28 24.93
C GLY A 104 -23.01 -18.52 25.08
N ILE A 105 -21.93 -19.02 24.48
CA ILE A 105 -20.63 -18.37 24.41
C ILE A 105 -20.26 -18.09 22.97
N ILE A 106 -19.84 -16.87 22.68
CA ILE A 106 -19.17 -16.49 21.43
C ILE A 106 -17.66 -16.44 21.72
N ALA A 107 -16.86 -17.19 20.98
CA ALA A 107 -15.42 -17.23 21.17
C ALA A 107 -14.67 -17.50 19.85
N SER A 108 -13.41 -17.08 19.78
CA SER A 108 -12.50 -17.31 18.65
C SER A 108 -11.14 -17.78 19.14
N GLY A 109 -10.38 -18.48 18.29
CA GLY A 109 -9.04 -18.96 18.62
C GLY A 109 -9.01 -19.83 19.89
N VAL A 110 -7.92 -19.75 20.66
CA VAL A 110 -7.74 -20.58 21.88
C VAL A 110 -8.75 -20.27 22.99
N ALA A 111 -9.33 -19.06 23.01
CA ALA A 111 -10.34 -18.67 23.99
C ALA A 111 -11.60 -19.57 23.90
N TYR A 112 -11.89 -20.11 22.73
CA TYR A 112 -12.90 -21.14 22.54
C TYR A 112 -12.61 -22.40 23.36
N ALA A 113 -11.36 -22.89 23.37
CA ALA A 113 -10.98 -24.09 24.11
C ALA A 113 -11.16 -23.90 25.62
N TYR A 114 -10.73 -22.76 26.16
CA TYR A 114 -10.92 -22.44 27.58
C TYR A 114 -12.38 -22.38 27.97
N ALA A 115 -13.20 -21.70 27.15
CA ALA A 115 -14.62 -21.59 27.37
C ALA A 115 -15.34 -22.94 27.27
N ARG A 116 -14.92 -23.80 26.32
CA ARG A 116 -15.47 -25.14 26.14
C ARG A 116 -15.19 -26.04 27.34
N GLU A 117 -13.98 -25.97 27.89
CA GLU A 117 -13.60 -26.73 29.08
C GLU A 117 -14.33 -26.21 30.33
N ALA A 118 -14.41 -24.89 30.51
CA ALA A 118 -15.11 -24.27 31.63
C ALA A 118 -16.63 -24.50 31.61
N PHE A 119 -17.25 -24.52 30.42
CA PHE A 119 -18.70 -24.60 30.25
C PHE A 119 -19.12 -25.61 29.16
N PRO A 120 -18.91 -26.92 29.38
CA PRO A 120 -19.12 -27.95 28.35
C PRO A 120 -20.59 -28.09 27.89
N ARG A 121 -21.54 -27.59 28.69
CA ARG A 121 -22.99 -27.63 28.38
C ARG A 121 -23.52 -26.37 27.69
N ALA A 122 -22.72 -25.31 27.55
CA ALA A 122 -23.15 -24.08 26.90
C ALA A 122 -23.38 -24.29 25.40
N TRP A 123 -24.21 -23.45 24.80
CA TRP A 123 -24.21 -23.27 23.35
C TRP A 123 -22.94 -22.50 22.95
N PHE A 124 -22.39 -22.76 21.77
CA PHE A 124 -21.22 -22.04 21.30
C PHE A 124 -21.41 -21.50 19.90
N LEU A 125 -21.05 -20.24 19.69
CA LEU A 125 -20.69 -19.73 18.37
C LEU A 125 -19.17 -19.65 18.32
N LYS A 126 -18.53 -20.71 17.79
CA LYS A 126 -17.10 -20.75 17.52
C LYS A 126 -16.81 -19.99 16.23
N LEU A 127 -16.00 -18.94 16.33
CA LEU A 127 -15.62 -18.10 15.19
C LEU A 127 -14.21 -18.45 14.70
N GLY A 128 -14.12 -19.25 13.64
CA GLY A 128 -12.88 -19.47 12.90
C GLY A 128 -12.59 -18.37 11.88
N MET A 129 -13.63 -17.68 11.38
CA MET A 129 -13.53 -16.43 10.62
C MET A 129 -14.20 -15.31 11.41
N SER A 130 -13.41 -14.59 12.21
CA SER A 130 -13.88 -13.59 13.17
C SER A 130 -14.15 -12.21 12.56
N HIS A 131 -13.53 -11.90 11.43
CA HIS A 131 -13.77 -10.65 10.70
C HIS A 131 -13.95 -10.88 9.20
N PRO A 132 -15.09 -10.46 8.61
CA PRO A 132 -16.23 -9.79 9.27
C PRO A 132 -17.05 -10.71 10.19
N LEU A 133 -17.69 -10.15 11.23
CA LEU A 133 -18.55 -10.89 12.17
C LEU A 133 -19.83 -11.39 11.46
N PRO A 134 -20.22 -12.68 11.61
CA PRO A 134 -21.44 -13.23 11.03
C PRO A 134 -22.68 -12.87 11.89
N TYR A 135 -23.25 -11.69 11.66
CA TYR A 135 -24.39 -11.17 12.41
C TYR A 135 -25.60 -12.12 12.47
N ALA A 136 -25.92 -12.84 11.40
CA ALA A 136 -27.06 -13.76 11.40
C ALA A 136 -26.80 -14.97 12.31
N LYS A 137 -25.59 -15.55 12.28
CA LYS A 137 -25.18 -16.59 13.25
C LYS A 137 -25.19 -16.09 14.69
N VAL A 138 -24.76 -14.85 14.94
CA VAL A 138 -24.87 -14.23 16.26
C VAL A 138 -26.33 -14.17 16.70
N VAL A 139 -27.22 -13.63 15.87
CA VAL A 139 -28.67 -13.56 16.18
C VAL A 139 -29.26 -14.95 16.43
N ARG A 140 -28.92 -15.96 15.63
CA ARG A 140 -29.37 -17.36 15.83
C ARG A 140 -28.95 -17.92 17.19
N LEU A 141 -27.74 -17.62 17.68
CA LEU A 141 -27.36 -18.03 19.03
C LEU A 141 -28.35 -17.48 20.06
N TYR A 142 -28.75 -16.21 19.94
CA TYR A 142 -29.73 -15.60 20.84
C TYR A 142 -31.12 -16.24 20.72
N GLU A 143 -31.48 -16.92 19.63
CA GLU A 143 -32.76 -17.63 19.52
C GLU A 143 -32.82 -18.87 20.43
N HIS A 144 -31.66 -19.43 20.81
CA HIS A 144 -31.57 -20.70 21.55
C HIS A 144 -31.32 -20.56 23.05
N VAL A 145 -30.79 -19.44 23.51
CA VAL A 145 -30.37 -19.24 24.91
C VAL A 145 -30.94 -17.94 25.44
N GLN A 146 -30.99 -17.72 26.75
CA GLN A 146 -31.39 -16.42 27.34
C GLN A 146 -30.22 -15.48 27.64
N ARG A 147 -29.02 -16.01 27.89
CA ARG A 147 -27.80 -15.25 28.22
C ARG A 147 -26.68 -15.57 27.25
N VAL A 148 -25.86 -14.56 26.91
CA VAL A 148 -24.70 -14.74 26.05
C VAL A 148 -23.48 -14.07 26.66
N ALA A 149 -22.35 -14.77 26.63
CA ALA A 149 -21.04 -14.19 26.93
C ALA A 149 -20.15 -14.18 25.69
N VAL A 150 -19.21 -13.25 25.66
CA VAL A 150 -18.08 -13.27 24.73
C VAL A 150 -16.83 -13.58 25.52
N VAL A 151 -16.09 -14.61 25.08
CA VAL A 151 -14.80 -14.97 25.64
C VAL A 151 -13.75 -14.68 24.56
N GLU A 152 -12.98 -13.61 24.76
CA GLU A 152 -11.97 -13.14 23.82
C GLU A 152 -10.71 -12.65 24.53
N GLU A 153 -9.58 -12.80 23.85
CA GLU A 153 -8.26 -12.36 24.30
C GLU A 153 -8.05 -10.86 24.08
N LEU A 154 -7.33 -10.22 25.00
CA LEU A 154 -7.00 -8.78 24.98
C LEU A 154 -8.23 -7.87 25.10
N ASP A 155 -8.60 -7.18 24.04
CA ASP A 155 -9.63 -6.13 24.02
C ASP A 155 -11.03 -6.68 23.66
N PRO A 156 -12.13 -5.99 24.05
CA PRO A 156 -13.52 -6.42 23.79
C PRO A 156 -13.97 -6.24 22.32
N PHE A 157 -13.18 -6.70 21.33
CA PHE A 157 -13.43 -6.49 19.90
C PHE A 157 -14.72 -7.17 19.39
N LEU A 158 -14.96 -8.42 19.75
CA LEU A 158 -16.17 -9.16 19.41
C LEU A 158 -17.34 -8.71 20.28
N GLU A 159 -17.10 -8.48 21.57
CA GLU A 159 -18.08 -8.00 22.54
C GLU A 159 -18.69 -6.66 22.12
N GLU A 160 -17.87 -5.70 21.70
CA GLU A 160 -18.31 -4.40 21.19
C GLU A 160 -19.18 -4.54 19.93
N GLN A 161 -18.79 -5.41 19.00
CA GLN A 161 -19.58 -5.64 17.79
C GLN A 161 -20.92 -6.31 18.10
N VAL A 162 -20.96 -7.29 19.01
CA VAL A 162 -22.21 -7.92 19.46
C VAL A 162 -23.10 -6.89 20.17
N ARG A 163 -22.53 -6.01 21.01
CA ARG A 163 -23.26 -4.89 21.62
C ARG A 163 -23.82 -3.91 20.59
N ALA A 164 -23.07 -3.62 19.52
CA ALA A 164 -23.50 -2.74 18.45
C ALA A 164 -24.74 -3.29 17.70
N LEU A 165 -24.98 -4.60 17.75
CA LEU A 165 -26.22 -5.23 17.28
C LEU A 165 -27.42 -4.99 18.22
N GLY A 166 -27.26 -4.24 19.31
CA GLY A 166 -28.28 -4.04 20.34
C GLY A 166 -28.54 -5.28 21.20
N LEU A 167 -27.64 -6.27 21.14
CA LEU A 167 -27.76 -7.54 21.85
C LEU A 167 -27.05 -7.47 23.22
N PRO A 168 -27.70 -7.91 24.31
CA PRO A 168 -27.06 -7.92 25.62
C PRO A 168 -26.00 -9.02 25.69
N VAL A 169 -24.78 -8.66 26.10
CA VAL A 169 -23.65 -9.58 26.19
C VAL A 169 -22.74 -9.19 27.36
N VAL A 170 -22.11 -10.19 27.96
CA VAL A 170 -21.08 -10.00 28.98
C VAL A 170 -19.74 -10.57 28.49
N GLY A 171 -18.67 -9.78 28.53
CA GLY A 171 -17.30 -10.26 28.34
C GLY A 171 -16.40 -9.64 29.39
N LYS A 172 -15.69 -8.57 29.02
CA LYS A 172 -14.69 -7.87 29.85
C LYS A 172 -15.23 -7.18 31.10
N ALA A 173 -16.55 -7.04 31.22
CA ALA A 173 -17.17 -6.63 32.48
C ALA A 173 -17.10 -7.73 33.57
N ALA A 174 -16.85 -8.98 33.18
CA ALA A 174 -16.75 -10.15 34.05
C ALA A 174 -15.35 -10.78 33.99
N ILE A 175 -14.83 -10.94 32.77
CA ILE A 175 -13.55 -11.56 32.48
C ILE A 175 -12.46 -10.47 32.64
N PRO A 176 -11.36 -10.74 33.35
CA PRO A 176 -10.23 -9.82 33.44
C PRO A 176 -9.75 -9.33 32.07
N ALA A 177 -9.38 -8.05 32.01
CA ALA A 177 -8.80 -7.44 30.80
C ALA A 177 -7.27 -7.58 30.76
N ASP A 178 -6.67 -8.00 31.88
CA ASP A 178 -5.25 -8.21 32.08
C ASP A 178 -4.95 -9.66 32.44
N GLY A 179 -3.67 -10.03 32.35
CA GLY A 179 -3.20 -11.38 32.62
C GLY A 179 -3.48 -12.37 31.49
N GLU A 180 -3.34 -13.66 31.81
CA GLU A 180 -3.59 -14.76 30.90
C GLU A 180 -4.99 -15.34 31.14
N LEU A 181 -5.68 -15.70 30.05
CA LEU A 181 -6.94 -16.40 30.11
C LEU A 181 -6.70 -17.92 30.23
N ASP A 182 -7.42 -18.55 31.15
CA ASP A 182 -7.43 -20.00 31.33
C ASP A 182 -8.86 -20.48 31.68
N PRO A 183 -9.14 -21.80 31.68
CA PRO A 183 -10.47 -22.32 32.00
C PRO A 183 -10.98 -21.89 33.38
N ASP A 184 -10.12 -21.80 34.40
CA ASP A 184 -10.50 -21.44 35.77
C ASP A 184 -10.86 -19.95 35.89
N VAL A 185 -10.14 -19.08 35.20
CA VAL A 185 -10.44 -17.65 35.10
C VAL A 185 -11.79 -17.46 34.39
N VAL A 186 -11.98 -18.11 33.25
CA VAL A 186 -13.24 -18.04 32.48
C VAL A 186 -14.41 -18.54 33.32
N PHE A 187 -14.24 -19.68 34.01
CA PHE A 187 -15.27 -20.26 34.87
C PHE A 187 -15.65 -19.32 36.02
N ARG A 188 -14.67 -18.87 36.80
CA ARG A 188 -14.90 -18.00 37.96
C ARG A 188 -15.51 -16.66 37.57
N ALA A 189 -15.09 -16.09 36.45
CA ALA A 189 -15.62 -14.84 35.93
C ALA A 189 -17.09 -14.94 35.50
N LEU A 190 -17.44 -15.99 34.74
CA LEU A 190 -18.76 -16.08 34.12
C LEU A 190 -19.81 -16.81 34.96
N ALA A 191 -19.43 -17.75 35.84
CA ALA A 191 -20.36 -18.53 36.64
C ALA A 191 -21.36 -17.67 37.45
N PRO A 192 -20.96 -16.55 38.10
CA PRO A 192 -21.92 -15.67 38.78
C PRO A 192 -22.94 -15.03 37.83
N TYR A 193 -22.56 -14.74 36.58
CA TYR A 193 -23.47 -14.16 35.58
C TYR A 193 -24.52 -15.16 35.11
N LEU A 194 -24.19 -16.46 35.10
CA LEU A 194 -25.14 -17.52 34.77
C LEU A 194 -26.26 -17.68 35.80
N GLN A 195 -26.06 -17.18 37.02
CA GLN A 195 -27.08 -17.22 38.08
C GLN A 195 -27.98 -15.97 38.06
N ARG A 196 -27.61 -14.93 37.32
CA ARG A 196 -28.39 -13.69 37.23
C ARG A 196 -29.62 -13.86 36.36
N LYS A 197 -30.64 -13.05 36.65
CA LYS A 197 -31.84 -12.93 35.81
C LYS A 197 -31.44 -12.51 34.39
N PRO A 198 -32.00 -13.15 33.33
CA PRO A 198 -31.68 -12.78 31.97
C PRO A 198 -31.95 -11.29 31.68
N PRO A 199 -31.07 -10.64 30.91
CA PRO A 199 -31.27 -9.25 30.49
C PRO A 199 -32.48 -9.14 29.56
N ARG A 200 -33.15 -7.98 29.58
CA ARG A 200 -34.20 -7.68 28.60
C ARG A 200 -33.59 -7.59 27.20
N ARG A 201 -34.18 -8.33 26.25
CA ARG A 201 -33.75 -8.34 24.86
C ARG A 201 -34.43 -7.22 24.08
N ARG A 202 -33.64 -6.57 23.22
CA ARG A 202 -34.15 -5.66 22.21
C ARG A 202 -34.13 -6.36 20.86
N ARG A 203 -34.89 -5.82 19.90
CA ARG A 203 -34.79 -6.26 18.51
C ARG A 203 -33.35 -6.03 18.03
N PRO A 204 -32.69 -7.04 17.43
CA PRO A 204 -31.35 -6.87 16.89
C PRO A 204 -31.32 -5.75 15.84
N VAL A 205 -30.29 -4.92 15.90
CA VAL A 205 -30.01 -3.85 14.94
C VAL A 205 -28.90 -4.34 14.02
N LEU A 206 -29.28 -4.82 12.83
CA LEU A 206 -28.30 -5.21 11.83
C LEU A 206 -27.72 -3.95 11.16
N PRO A 207 -26.39 -3.82 11.08
CA PRO A 207 -25.77 -2.74 10.33
C PRO A 207 -26.29 -2.74 8.89
N PRO A 208 -26.70 -1.58 8.35
CA PRO A 208 -27.14 -1.51 6.96
C PRO A 208 -25.97 -1.80 6.04
N ALA A 209 -26.27 -2.36 4.86
CA ALA A 209 -25.28 -2.44 3.79
C ALA A 209 -24.72 -1.03 3.47
N PRO A 210 -23.44 -0.92 3.08
CA PRO A 210 -22.85 0.37 2.76
C PRO A 210 -23.65 1.07 1.66
N LYS A 211 -24.06 2.32 1.92
CA LYS A 211 -24.73 3.14 0.91
C LYS A 211 -23.68 3.67 -0.07
N LEU A 212 -23.74 3.18 -1.30
CA LEU A 212 -22.84 3.62 -2.37
C LEU A 212 -23.48 4.78 -3.11
N SER A 213 -22.86 5.96 -3.04
CA SER A 213 -23.30 7.13 -3.80
C SER A 213 -22.69 7.15 -5.19
N SER A 214 -23.41 7.74 -6.14
CA SER A 214 -22.83 8.10 -7.43
C SER A 214 -21.75 9.17 -7.23
N PRO A 215 -20.62 9.10 -7.95
CA PRO A 215 -19.65 10.18 -7.94
C PRO A 215 -20.34 11.50 -8.32
N PRO A 216 -20.01 12.62 -7.65
CA PRO A 216 -20.50 13.92 -8.07
C PRO A 216 -20.04 14.18 -9.51
N GLN A 217 -20.96 14.60 -10.37
CA GLN A 217 -20.62 15.03 -11.72
C GLN A 217 -20.16 16.48 -11.64
N PRO A 218 -18.95 16.81 -12.14
CA PRO A 218 -18.53 18.20 -12.20
C PRO A 218 -19.47 18.99 -13.12
N PRO A 219 -19.75 20.26 -12.82
CA PRO A 219 -20.47 21.14 -13.74
C PRO A 219 -19.88 21.10 -15.15
N ALA A 220 -20.75 21.13 -16.16
CA ALA A 220 -20.32 21.20 -17.55
C ALA A 220 -19.47 22.45 -17.79
N GLY A 221 -18.44 22.33 -18.63
CA GLY A 221 -17.57 23.45 -19.02
C GLY A 221 -16.46 23.80 -18.02
N LEU A 222 -16.31 23.08 -16.91
CA LEU A 222 -15.14 23.27 -16.05
C LEU A 222 -13.86 22.77 -16.72
N PRO A 223 -12.75 23.54 -16.65
CA PRO A 223 -11.47 23.08 -17.17
C PRO A 223 -10.93 21.91 -16.35
N VAL A 224 -10.51 20.84 -17.03
CA VAL A 224 -9.90 19.68 -16.40
C VAL A 224 -8.51 20.06 -15.88
N ARG A 225 -8.25 19.75 -14.61
CA ARG A 225 -6.93 19.94 -13.97
C ARG A 225 -6.33 18.58 -13.64
N PRO A 226 -5.70 17.89 -14.61
CA PRO A 226 -5.08 16.61 -14.32
C PRO A 226 -3.89 16.81 -13.38
N PRO A 227 -3.62 15.85 -12.47
CA PRO A 227 -2.46 15.95 -11.60
C PRO A 227 -1.21 15.64 -12.44
N VAL A 228 -0.39 16.67 -12.67
CA VAL A 228 0.79 16.63 -13.54
C VAL A 228 2.03 17.15 -12.81
N LEU A 229 3.21 16.65 -13.19
CA LEU A 229 4.48 17.18 -12.69
C LEU A 229 4.65 18.65 -13.09
N CYS A 230 5.34 19.45 -12.27
CA CYS A 230 5.62 20.86 -12.57
C CYS A 230 6.38 21.04 -13.89
N PRO A 231 6.20 22.14 -14.64
CA PRO A 231 7.06 22.47 -15.77
C PRO A 231 8.54 22.38 -15.39
N GLY A 232 9.33 21.66 -16.19
CA GLY A 232 10.76 21.48 -15.94
C GLY A 232 11.16 20.45 -14.88
N CYS A 233 10.21 19.74 -14.24
CA CYS A 233 10.57 18.75 -13.24
C CYS A 233 11.39 17.59 -13.84
N SER A 234 12.56 17.35 -13.27
CA SER A 234 13.58 16.34 -13.65
C SER A 234 13.12 14.89 -13.48
N HIS A 235 12.08 14.61 -12.69
CA HIS A 235 11.48 13.27 -12.61
C HIS A 235 11.04 12.75 -14.00
N ARG A 236 10.75 13.66 -14.95
CA ARG A 236 10.46 13.28 -16.34
C ARG A 236 11.64 12.62 -17.04
N SER A 237 12.87 13.05 -16.75
CA SER A 237 14.10 12.45 -17.28
C SER A 237 14.17 10.98 -16.87
N VAL A 238 13.90 10.70 -15.59
CA VAL A 238 13.87 9.33 -15.06
C VAL A 238 12.79 8.49 -15.76
N TYR A 239 11.58 9.01 -15.95
CA TYR A 239 10.52 8.26 -16.66
C TYR A 239 10.80 8.02 -18.13
N ALA A 240 11.36 9.01 -18.82
CA ALA A 240 11.78 8.84 -20.20
C ALA A 240 12.86 7.76 -20.33
N ALA A 241 13.79 7.66 -19.37
CA ALA A 241 14.80 6.61 -19.31
C ALA A 241 14.15 5.25 -18.99
N LEU A 242 13.36 5.14 -17.91
CA LEU A 242 12.70 3.89 -17.51
C LEU A 242 11.85 3.25 -18.63
N ARG A 243 11.09 4.06 -19.39
CA ARG A 243 10.29 3.58 -20.53
C ARG A 243 11.15 2.96 -21.64
N ARG A 244 12.38 3.44 -21.86
CA ARG A 244 13.30 2.87 -22.86
C ARG A 244 13.76 1.47 -22.47
N HIS A 245 13.99 1.22 -21.18
CA HIS A 245 14.51 -0.06 -20.67
C HIS A 245 13.43 -1.11 -20.37
N ARG A 246 12.14 -0.79 -20.59
CA ARG A 246 11.00 -1.72 -20.45
C ARG A 246 10.91 -2.43 -19.08
N LEU A 247 11.29 -1.72 -18.01
CA LEU A 247 11.20 -2.22 -16.65
C LEU A 247 9.82 -1.96 -16.07
N THR A 248 9.36 -2.83 -15.16
CA THR A 248 8.11 -2.65 -14.40
C THR A 248 8.36 -1.77 -13.17
N PRO A 249 7.94 -0.49 -13.15
CA PRO A 249 8.34 0.42 -12.08
C PRO A 249 7.37 0.35 -10.90
N MET A 250 7.86 -0.17 -9.78
CA MET A 250 7.16 -0.17 -8.50
C MET A 250 7.40 1.17 -7.80
N GLY A 251 6.38 2.02 -7.73
CA GLY A 251 6.49 3.36 -7.16
C GLY A 251 6.09 3.44 -5.68
N ASP A 252 6.55 4.51 -5.05
CA ASP A 252 6.06 5.02 -3.77
C ASP A 252 5.14 6.26 -3.93
N ILE A 253 4.59 6.74 -2.82
CA ILE A 253 3.82 8.00 -2.79
C ILE A 253 4.72 9.24 -2.74
N GLY A 254 4.55 10.15 -3.72
CA GLY A 254 5.25 11.43 -3.81
C GLY A 254 5.00 12.12 -5.16
N CYS A 255 5.75 13.19 -5.49
CA CYS A 255 5.59 13.88 -6.78
C CYS A 255 5.74 12.92 -7.96
N TYR A 256 6.60 11.92 -7.79
CA TYR A 256 6.85 10.87 -8.77
C TYR A 256 5.60 10.00 -9.03
N THR A 257 4.65 9.83 -8.09
CA THR A 257 3.37 9.13 -8.35
C THR A 257 2.58 9.72 -9.52
N LEU A 258 2.76 11.02 -9.81
CA LEU A 258 2.13 11.69 -10.96
C LEU A 258 2.56 11.12 -12.32
N GLY A 259 3.68 10.38 -12.37
CA GLY A 259 4.13 9.65 -13.55
C GLY A 259 3.25 8.45 -13.92
N ALA A 260 2.33 8.00 -13.05
CA ALA A 260 1.46 6.87 -13.31
C ALA A 260 0.39 7.14 -14.38
N LEU A 261 0.04 8.40 -14.63
CA LEU A 261 -1.03 8.79 -15.54
C LEU A 261 -0.51 9.11 -16.95
N PRO A 262 -1.38 9.10 -17.98
CA PRO A 262 -1.02 9.60 -19.30
C PRO A 262 -0.49 11.05 -19.27
N PRO A 263 0.48 11.40 -20.12
CA PRO A 263 1.10 10.56 -21.17
C PRO A 263 2.29 9.72 -20.68
N LEU A 264 2.70 9.85 -19.42
CA LEU A 264 3.91 9.22 -18.89
C LEU A 264 3.74 7.71 -18.70
N LEU A 265 2.65 7.26 -18.06
CA LEU A 265 2.35 5.84 -17.81
C LEU A 265 3.57 5.06 -17.28
N ALA A 266 4.33 5.66 -16.38
CA ALA A 266 5.68 5.23 -15.99
C ALA A 266 5.76 4.61 -14.58
N LEU A 267 4.63 4.27 -13.98
CA LEU A 267 4.55 3.55 -12.71
C LEU A 267 3.45 2.50 -12.78
N ASP A 268 3.72 1.35 -12.16
CA ASP A 268 2.84 0.18 -12.16
C ASP A 268 2.22 -0.07 -10.78
N SER A 269 2.84 0.44 -9.71
CA SER A 269 2.28 0.45 -8.36
C SER A 269 2.60 1.73 -7.59
N CYS A 270 1.79 2.05 -6.58
CA CYS A 270 2.02 3.07 -5.56
C CYS A 270 1.03 2.83 -4.41
N LEU A 271 1.50 2.28 -3.28
CA LEU A 271 0.67 1.91 -2.14
C LEU A 271 0.82 2.86 -0.95
N CYS A 272 2.04 2.99 -0.41
CA CYS A 272 2.37 3.87 0.72
C CYS A 272 3.81 4.39 0.57
N MET A 273 4.38 4.99 1.61
CA MET A 273 5.80 5.37 1.63
C MET A 273 6.66 4.16 2.01
N GLY A 274 7.65 3.80 1.18
CA GLY A 274 8.56 2.67 1.40
C GLY A 274 8.08 1.32 0.85
N ALA A 275 6.96 1.28 0.14
CA ALA A 275 6.43 0.07 -0.50
C ALA A 275 7.22 -0.35 -1.73
N SER A 276 7.83 0.59 -2.47
CA SER A 276 8.45 0.34 -3.77
C SER A 276 9.50 -0.78 -3.75
N VAL A 277 10.38 -0.76 -2.74
CA VAL A 277 11.51 -1.70 -2.61
C VAL A 277 11.00 -3.12 -2.34
N GLY A 278 10.08 -3.29 -1.38
CA GLY A 278 9.49 -4.59 -1.06
C GLY A 278 8.65 -5.16 -2.22
N MET A 279 7.91 -4.30 -2.92
CA MET A 279 7.15 -4.69 -4.12
C MET A 279 8.08 -5.18 -5.23
N MET A 280 9.17 -4.45 -5.50
CA MET A 280 10.18 -4.86 -6.50
C MET A 280 10.85 -6.17 -6.10
N ALA A 281 11.22 -6.33 -4.82
CA ALA A 281 11.85 -7.53 -4.31
C ALA A 281 10.95 -8.77 -4.48
N GLY A 282 9.69 -8.69 -4.04
CA GLY A 282 8.73 -9.78 -4.19
C GLY A 282 8.46 -10.12 -5.66
N PHE A 283 8.33 -9.09 -6.52
CA PHE A 283 8.10 -9.27 -7.94
C PHE A 283 9.25 -10.01 -8.64
N ASN A 284 10.49 -9.57 -8.38
CA ASN A 284 11.68 -10.17 -8.97
C ASN A 284 11.95 -11.57 -8.42
N ALA A 285 11.67 -11.81 -7.13
CA ALA A 285 11.77 -13.14 -6.52
C ALA A 285 10.82 -14.16 -7.20
N VAL A 286 9.56 -13.77 -7.44
CA VAL A 286 8.58 -14.63 -8.13
C VAL A 286 8.96 -14.88 -9.59
N LEU A 287 9.57 -13.90 -10.26
CA LEU A 287 10.00 -14.06 -11.65
C LEU A 287 11.36 -14.73 -11.81
N GLY A 288 12.19 -14.75 -10.77
CA GLY A 288 13.56 -15.25 -10.80
C GLY A 288 14.50 -14.39 -11.66
N ARG A 289 14.17 -13.12 -11.89
CA ARG A 289 14.96 -12.19 -12.73
C ARG A 289 14.69 -10.73 -12.34
N LYS A 290 15.62 -9.84 -12.69
CA LYS A 290 15.48 -8.38 -12.58
C LYS A 290 14.46 -7.86 -13.61
N ALA A 291 13.18 -7.88 -13.26
CA ALA A 291 12.08 -7.44 -14.13
C ALA A 291 11.47 -6.09 -13.70
N ALA A 292 11.51 -5.81 -12.41
CA ALA A 292 10.98 -4.61 -11.78
C ALA A 292 12.08 -3.72 -11.20
N VAL A 293 11.77 -2.44 -11.09
CA VAL A 293 12.58 -1.43 -10.40
C VAL A 293 11.75 -0.75 -9.31
N ALA A 294 12.39 -0.36 -8.22
CA ALA A 294 11.76 0.48 -7.21
C ALA A 294 12.00 1.95 -7.55
N VAL A 295 10.97 2.78 -7.50
CA VAL A 295 11.03 4.22 -7.74
C VAL A 295 10.59 4.94 -6.47
N ILE A 296 11.53 5.60 -5.80
CA ILE A 296 11.34 6.19 -4.47
C ILE A 296 11.96 7.59 -4.41
N GLY A 297 11.33 8.53 -3.72
CA GLY A 297 11.93 9.85 -3.46
C GLY A 297 12.94 9.80 -2.32
N ASP A 298 13.90 10.71 -2.28
CA ASP A 298 14.87 10.87 -1.18
C ASP A 298 14.24 10.91 0.23
N SER A 299 13.28 11.80 0.46
CA SER A 299 12.53 11.92 1.72
C SER A 299 11.84 10.60 2.10
N THR A 300 11.21 9.93 1.14
CA THR A 300 10.58 8.62 1.32
C THR A 300 11.62 7.53 1.60
N PHE A 301 12.78 7.58 0.95
CA PHE A 301 13.88 6.65 1.15
C PHE A 301 14.35 6.67 2.60
N PHE A 302 14.58 7.87 3.16
CA PHE A 302 14.92 8.01 4.58
C PHE A 302 13.80 7.63 5.54
N HIS A 303 12.54 7.88 5.17
CA HIS A 303 11.39 7.56 6.02
C HIS A 303 11.19 6.04 6.19
N SER A 304 11.23 5.28 5.09
CA SER A 304 10.89 3.85 5.11
C SER A 304 11.49 3.03 3.97
N GLY A 305 12.38 3.59 3.16
CA GLY A 305 13.06 2.86 2.08
C GLY A 305 14.34 2.12 2.51
N VAL A 306 15.00 2.57 3.58
CA VAL A 306 16.27 1.96 4.06
C VAL A 306 16.06 0.54 4.59
N THR A 307 15.06 0.31 5.43
CA THR A 307 14.78 -1.02 6.00
C THR A 307 14.50 -2.09 4.94
N PRO A 308 13.60 -1.88 3.95
CA PRO A 308 13.40 -2.88 2.90
C PRO A 308 14.59 -2.98 1.94
N LEU A 309 15.47 -1.97 1.83
CA LEU A 309 16.73 -2.10 1.09
C LEU A 309 17.67 -3.10 1.76
N ILE A 310 17.80 -3.02 3.10
CA ILE A 310 18.60 -3.98 3.88
C ILE A 310 18.03 -5.39 3.73
N ASP A 311 16.71 -5.55 3.82
CA ASP A 311 16.05 -6.85 3.64
C ASP A 311 16.27 -7.42 2.23
N ALA A 312 16.13 -6.60 1.18
CA ALA A 312 16.39 -7.02 -0.19
C ALA A 312 17.86 -7.44 -0.40
N HIS A 313 18.81 -6.73 0.22
CA HIS A 313 20.22 -7.08 0.19
C HIS A 313 20.48 -8.42 0.90
N TYR A 314 19.97 -8.58 2.13
CA TYR A 314 20.12 -9.79 2.93
C TYR A 314 19.58 -11.03 2.20
N ASN A 315 18.45 -10.90 1.51
CA ASN A 315 17.82 -11.99 0.76
C ASN A 315 18.40 -12.21 -0.66
N GLY A 316 19.44 -11.47 -1.05
CA GLY A 316 20.08 -11.65 -2.36
C GLY A 316 19.18 -11.31 -3.55
N VAL A 317 18.28 -10.34 -3.38
CA VAL A 317 17.30 -9.96 -4.41
C VAL A 317 18.00 -9.33 -5.62
N GLU A 318 17.67 -9.80 -6.82
CA GLU A 318 18.00 -9.14 -8.07
C GLU A 318 17.10 -7.92 -8.28
N GLY A 319 17.66 -6.71 -8.37
CA GLY A 319 16.84 -5.51 -8.43
C GLY A 319 17.59 -4.21 -8.68
N LEU A 320 16.84 -3.13 -8.91
CA LEU A 320 17.37 -1.78 -8.96
C LEU A 320 16.42 -0.84 -8.22
N VAL A 321 16.97 -0.08 -7.28
CA VAL A 321 16.27 1.02 -6.60
C VAL A 321 16.72 2.34 -7.21
N VAL A 322 15.79 3.09 -7.78
CA VAL A 322 16.04 4.42 -8.33
C VAL A 322 15.51 5.45 -7.33
N VAL A 323 16.44 6.17 -6.70
CA VAL A 323 16.13 7.23 -5.74
C VAL A 323 16.07 8.57 -6.48
N LEU A 324 14.93 9.23 -6.44
CA LEU A 324 14.71 10.55 -7.04
C LEU A 324 14.99 11.60 -5.97
N ASP A 325 16.23 12.09 -5.93
CA ASP A 325 16.70 13.06 -4.95
C ASP A 325 16.49 14.48 -5.48
N ASN A 326 15.44 15.12 -4.98
CA ASN A 326 15.12 16.51 -5.30
C ASN A 326 15.39 17.49 -4.16
N ARG A 327 16.05 17.01 -3.10
CA ARG A 327 16.49 17.77 -1.93
C ARG A 327 15.33 18.41 -1.16
N THR A 328 14.14 17.83 -1.17
CA THR A 328 12.99 18.37 -0.42
C THR A 328 11.81 17.41 -0.31
N THR A 329 11.01 17.55 0.75
CA THR A 329 9.71 16.88 0.87
C THR A 329 8.65 17.71 0.14
N ALA A 330 8.64 17.66 -1.19
CA ALA A 330 7.94 18.63 -2.05
C ALA A 330 6.41 18.72 -1.82
N MET A 331 5.70 17.60 -1.81
CA MET A 331 4.23 17.59 -1.79
C MET A 331 3.61 18.07 -0.48
N THR A 332 4.36 18.02 0.62
CA THR A 332 3.85 18.36 1.95
C THR A 332 4.18 19.79 2.36
N GLY A 333 4.87 20.57 1.53
CA GLY A 333 5.24 21.96 1.84
C GLY A 333 6.74 22.23 1.83
N HIS A 334 7.53 21.44 1.08
CA HIS A 334 8.98 21.63 0.90
C HIS A 334 9.81 21.53 2.18
N GLN A 335 9.42 20.67 3.11
CA GLN A 335 10.17 20.46 4.35
C GLN A 335 11.56 19.85 4.09
N GLY A 336 12.50 20.19 4.97
CA GLY A 336 13.74 19.44 5.10
C GLY A 336 13.51 18.02 5.60
N HIS A 337 14.51 17.17 5.40
CA HIS A 337 14.53 15.76 5.80
C HIS A 337 16.00 15.33 6.03
N PRO A 338 16.29 14.11 6.50
CA PRO A 338 17.66 13.70 6.83
C PRO A 338 18.69 13.91 5.69
N GLY A 339 18.26 13.81 4.43
CA GLY A 339 19.12 14.08 3.27
C GLY A 339 19.51 15.55 3.12
N THR A 340 18.64 16.50 3.48
CA THR A 340 18.92 17.94 3.31
C THR A 340 19.74 18.54 4.45
N GLY A 341 19.66 17.93 5.64
CA GLY A 341 20.20 18.51 6.86
C GLY A 341 19.40 19.71 7.37
N VAL A 342 18.27 20.06 6.76
CA VAL A 342 17.42 21.18 7.21
C VAL A 342 16.39 20.66 8.20
N ARG A 343 16.40 21.21 9.43
CA ARG A 343 15.48 20.84 10.51
C ARG A 343 14.12 21.56 10.38
N PRO A 344 13.08 21.12 11.12
CA PRO A 344 11.76 21.74 11.06
C PRO A 344 11.72 23.23 11.44
N ASP A 345 12.65 23.68 12.28
CA ASP A 345 12.81 25.09 12.68
C ASP A 345 13.62 25.93 11.66
N GLY A 346 14.04 25.32 10.54
CA GLY A 346 14.85 25.95 9.51
C GLY A 346 16.35 25.96 9.79
N SER A 347 16.79 25.50 10.96
CA SER A 347 18.23 25.39 11.26
C SER A 347 18.90 24.30 10.42
N VAL A 348 20.16 24.54 10.06
CA VAL A 348 20.97 23.58 9.30
C VAL A 348 21.74 22.69 10.28
N GLY A 349 21.63 21.39 10.09
CA GLY A 349 22.35 20.35 10.82
C GLY A 349 22.99 19.34 9.86
N ASN A 350 23.27 18.15 10.38
CA ASN A 350 23.93 17.10 9.62
C ASN A 350 23.01 16.51 8.54
N ALA A 351 23.56 16.31 7.35
CA ALA A 351 22.90 15.62 6.25
C ALA A 351 23.42 14.18 6.13
N VAL A 352 22.53 13.25 5.82
CA VAL A 352 22.87 11.86 5.48
C VAL A 352 23.03 11.76 3.97
N ASP A 353 24.19 11.28 3.53
CA ASP A 353 24.46 11.00 2.12
C ASP A 353 23.90 9.61 1.74
N ILE A 354 23.05 9.57 0.71
CA ILE A 354 22.36 8.34 0.29
C ILE A 354 23.36 7.31 -0.25
N GLN A 355 24.37 7.75 -1.01
CA GLN A 355 25.35 6.85 -1.60
C GLN A 355 26.20 6.19 -0.50
N ARG A 356 26.75 6.98 0.42
CA ARG A 356 27.53 6.47 1.56
C ARG A 356 26.69 5.57 2.47
N LEU A 357 25.41 5.86 2.65
CA LEU A 357 24.49 4.99 3.39
C LEU A 357 24.33 3.63 2.69
N CYS A 358 24.11 3.62 1.38
CA CYS A 358 23.98 2.38 0.61
C CYS A 358 25.28 1.57 0.62
N GLU A 359 26.42 2.23 0.43
CA GLU A 359 27.75 1.60 0.53
C GLU A 359 27.98 0.99 1.92
N GLY A 360 27.57 1.68 2.99
CA GLY A 360 27.65 1.18 4.36
C GLY A 360 26.75 -0.04 4.64
N ILE A 361 25.66 -0.20 3.90
CA ILE A 361 24.81 -1.40 3.92
C ILE A 361 25.47 -2.55 3.14
N GLY A 362 26.38 -2.25 2.21
CA GLY A 362 27.00 -3.23 1.29
C GLY A 362 26.32 -3.29 -0.08
N VAL A 363 25.45 -2.32 -0.41
CA VAL A 363 24.75 -2.25 -1.70
C VAL A 363 25.48 -1.28 -2.63
N ARG A 364 25.76 -1.71 -3.86
CA ARG A 364 26.34 -0.83 -4.88
C ARG A 364 25.42 0.35 -5.15
N CYS A 365 25.99 1.55 -5.16
CA CYS A 365 25.24 2.77 -5.39
C CYS A 365 25.99 3.70 -6.34
N ALA A 366 25.26 4.30 -7.28
CA ALA A 366 25.78 5.33 -8.17
C ALA A 366 24.91 6.58 -8.10
N THR A 367 25.51 7.75 -8.18
CA THR A 367 24.81 9.04 -8.23
C THR A 367 24.99 9.69 -9.59
N VAL A 368 23.91 10.20 -10.17
CA VAL A 368 23.90 10.88 -11.47
C VAL A 368 22.92 12.06 -11.45
N SER A 369 23.25 13.15 -12.14
CA SER A 369 22.33 14.27 -12.30
C SER A 369 21.14 13.87 -13.17
N ALA A 370 19.92 14.15 -12.73
CA ALA A 370 18.72 13.98 -13.54
C ALA A 370 18.50 15.11 -14.56
N ASP A 371 19.31 16.18 -14.50
CA ASP A 371 19.36 17.25 -15.50
C ASP A 371 20.23 16.85 -16.72
N ASP A 372 21.08 15.83 -16.60
CA ASP A 372 21.86 15.25 -17.71
C ASP A 372 21.19 13.93 -18.14
N TYR A 373 20.29 14.01 -19.12
CA TYR A 373 19.50 12.85 -19.52
C TYR A 373 20.34 11.75 -20.18
N ALA A 374 21.37 12.13 -20.95
CA ALA A 374 22.28 11.16 -21.57
C ALA A 374 23.07 10.36 -20.52
N ALA A 375 23.63 11.03 -19.51
CA ALA A 375 24.35 10.37 -18.41
C ALA A 375 23.40 9.50 -17.57
N LEU A 376 22.19 9.99 -17.29
CA LEU A 376 21.15 9.24 -16.57
C LEU A 376 20.76 7.96 -17.30
N ASP A 377 20.48 8.03 -18.61
CA ASP A 377 20.11 6.86 -19.42
C ASP A 377 21.24 5.82 -19.46
N ALA A 378 22.49 6.27 -19.59
CA ALA A 378 23.67 5.40 -19.56
C ALA A 378 23.88 4.75 -18.18
N ALA A 379 23.72 5.50 -17.08
CA ALA A 379 23.83 4.97 -15.73
C ALA A 379 22.73 3.94 -15.44
N LEU A 380 21.50 4.23 -15.87
CA LEU A 380 20.37 3.31 -15.75
C LEU A 380 20.63 2.02 -16.53
N ALA A 381 21.07 2.12 -17.79
CA ALA A 381 21.40 0.95 -18.61
C ALA A 381 22.45 0.04 -17.94
N ARG A 382 23.49 0.65 -17.35
CA ARG A 382 24.54 -0.07 -16.61
C ARG A 382 23.98 -0.80 -15.39
N GLU A 383 23.18 -0.15 -14.56
CA GLU A 383 22.64 -0.76 -13.33
C GLU A 383 21.58 -1.84 -13.62
N VAL A 384 20.84 -1.70 -14.72
CA VAL A 384 19.92 -2.72 -15.21
C VAL A 384 20.68 -3.97 -15.65
N ALA A 385 21.83 -3.82 -16.30
CA ALA A 385 22.67 -4.94 -16.74
C ALA A 385 23.51 -5.56 -15.61
N ALA A 386 23.82 -4.80 -14.57
CA ALA A 386 24.64 -5.28 -13.46
C ALA A 386 23.92 -6.36 -12.63
N PRO A 387 24.59 -7.42 -12.18
CA PRO A 387 23.98 -8.47 -11.36
C PRO A 387 23.71 -7.99 -9.93
N GLY A 388 22.72 -8.58 -9.27
CA GLY A 388 22.34 -8.28 -7.89
C GLY A 388 21.59 -6.97 -7.73
N LEU A 389 21.40 -6.58 -6.47
CA LEU A 389 20.77 -5.33 -6.06
C LEU A 389 21.70 -4.14 -6.31
N GLY A 390 21.19 -3.11 -6.98
CA GLY A 390 21.86 -1.81 -7.13
C GLY A 390 20.96 -0.65 -6.73
N VAL A 391 21.58 0.49 -6.44
CA VAL A 391 20.90 1.77 -6.17
C VAL A 391 21.42 2.82 -7.17
N LEU A 392 20.51 3.56 -7.79
CA LEU A 392 20.82 4.72 -8.62
C LEU A 392 20.16 5.95 -8.01
N VAL A 393 20.96 6.91 -7.53
CA VAL A 393 20.49 8.19 -7.03
C VAL A 393 20.49 9.19 -8.18
N ALA A 394 19.30 9.55 -8.66
CA ALA A 394 19.08 10.57 -9.68
C ALA A 394 18.84 11.92 -8.99
N THR A 395 19.85 12.79 -8.97
CA THR A 395 19.85 14.06 -8.24
C THR A 395 19.43 15.22 -9.15
N ALA A 396 18.45 16.01 -8.73
CA ALA A 396 18.15 17.31 -9.36
C ALA A 396 17.22 18.11 -8.46
N PRO A 397 17.54 19.38 -8.13
CA PRO A 397 16.75 20.15 -7.18
C PRO A 397 15.30 20.33 -7.64
N CYS A 398 14.37 20.36 -6.70
CA CYS A 398 12.97 20.69 -7.00
C CYS A 398 12.89 22.06 -7.72
N VAL A 399 12.22 22.10 -8.86
CA VAL A 399 12.07 23.32 -9.68
C VAL A 399 11.31 24.43 -8.97
N LEU A 400 10.37 24.08 -8.08
CA LEU A 400 9.62 25.06 -7.29
C LEU A 400 10.46 25.63 -6.13
N ALA A 401 11.34 24.82 -5.55
CA ALA A 401 12.22 25.25 -4.47
C ALA A 401 13.40 26.08 -5.01
N SER A 402 14.03 25.63 -6.10
CA SER A 402 15.21 26.29 -6.69
C SER A 402 14.88 27.49 -7.57
N ARG A 403 13.64 27.58 -8.08
CA ARG A 403 13.15 28.67 -8.95
C ARG A 403 14.03 28.96 -10.18
N ARG A 404 14.83 27.98 -10.63
CA ARG A 404 15.73 28.12 -11.78
C ARG A 404 14.93 28.31 -13.09
N ARG A 405 15.34 29.29 -13.89
CA ARG A 405 14.85 29.53 -15.26
C ARG A 405 16.01 29.82 -16.19
N ALA A 406 16.11 29.07 -17.29
CA ALA A 406 17.13 29.22 -18.32
C ALA A 406 16.58 29.82 -19.63
N GLY A 407 15.40 30.45 -19.57
CA GLY A 407 14.68 30.96 -20.75
C GLY A 407 13.80 29.89 -21.42
N ALA A 408 12.87 30.32 -22.27
CA ALA A 408 11.94 29.41 -22.94
C ALA A 408 12.62 28.69 -24.11
N VAL A 409 12.34 27.40 -24.27
CA VAL A 409 12.78 26.61 -25.44
C VAL A 409 12.21 27.25 -26.72
N VAL A 410 13.04 27.35 -27.75
CA VAL A 410 12.68 27.89 -29.06
C VAL A 410 12.36 26.73 -30.01
N VAL A 411 11.27 26.88 -30.77
CA VAL A 411 10.81 25.90 -31.75
C VAL A 411 11.17 26.37 -33.16
N ASP A 412 11.85 25.52 -33.92
CA ASP A 412 12.01 25.64 -35.36
C ASP A 412 10.79 25.00 -36.03
N THR A 413 9.91 25.84 -36.57
CA THR A 413 8.63 25.41 -37.17
C THR A 413 8.81 24.68 -38.49
N GLU A 414 9.91 24.92 -39.21
CA GLU A 414 10.20 24.24 -40.48
C GLU A 414 10.71 22.81 -40.26
N ARG A 415 11.47 22.59 -39.17
CA ARG A 415 11.97 21.26 -38.81
C ARG A 415 10.96 20.41 -38.08
N CYS A 416 10.06 21.05 -37.33
CA CYS A 416 9.00 20.40 -36.58
C CYS A 416 7.98 19.77 -37.53
N ASN A 417 7.52 18.56 -37.20
CA ASN A 417 6.49 17.85 -37.97
C ASN A 417 5.39 17.28 -37.06
N LEU A 418 5.25 17.84 -35.85
CA LEU A 418 4.29 17.39 -34.84
C LEU A 418 4.36 15.89 -34.46
N CYS A 419 5.51 15.22 -34.58
CA CYS A 419 5.62 13.79 -34.25
C CYS A 419 5.29 13.38 -32.79
N GLY A 420 5.06 14.34 -31.89
CA GLY A 420 4.56 14.07 -30.53
C GLY A 420 5.59 13.62 -29.49
N ARG A 421 6.81 13.22 -29.87
CA ARG A 421 7.82 12.70 -28.91
C ARG A 421 8.14 13.61 -27.73
N CYS A 422 8.15 14.92 -27.93
CA CYS A 422 8.36 15.89 -26.85
C CYS A 422 7.09 16.08 -25.99
N LEU A 423 5.90 15.85 -26.55
CA LEU A 423 4.61 15.89 -25.84
C LEU A 423 4.43 14.65 -24.95
N ASP A 424 5.00 13.49 -25.34
CA ASP A 424 4.98 12.25 -24.55
C ASP A 424 5.69 12.39 -23.18
N LEU A 425 6.52 13.42 -23.01
CA LEU A 425 7.13 13.80 -21.72
C LEU A 425 6.10 14.39 -20.74
N GLY A 426 4.89 14.74 -21.20
CA GLY A 426 3.83 15.33 -20.37
C GLY A 426 4.24 16.66 -19.73
N CYS A 427 5.08 17.46 -20.40
CA CYS A 427 5.44 18.79 -19.91
C CYS A 427 4.28 19.77 -20.17
N PRO A 428 3.69 20.41 -19.15
CA PRO A 428 2.61 21.39 -19.36
C PRO A 428 3.08 22.67 -20.08
N ALA A 429 4.40 22.85 -20.24
CA ALA A 429 4.96 23.93 -21.04
C ALA A 429 5.02 23.64 -22.54
N LEU A 430 4.62 22.44 -22.99
CA LEU A 430 4.57 22.05 -24.39
C LEU A 430 3.13 21.67 -24.75
N VAL A 431 2.59 22.31 -25.77
CA VAL A 431 1.23 22.04 -26.27
C VAL A 431 1.25 21.80 -27.78
N PRO A 432 0.30 21.02 -28.33
CA PRO A 432 0.08 20.97 -29.77
C PRO A 432 -0.28 22.38 -30.28
N GLY A 433 0.46 22.86 -31.28
CA GLY A 433 0.14 24.09 -32.00
C GLY A 433 -0.32 23.79 -33.44
N ASP A 434 -0.45 24.85 -34.24
CA ASP A 434 -0.78 24.74 -35.67
C ASP A 434 0.51 24.50 -36.48
N GLY A 435 0.64 23.32 -37.10
CA GLY A 435 1.81 22.92 -37.90
C GLY A 435 3.12 22.62 -37.12
N ALA A 436 3.31 23.20 -35.93
CA ALA A 436 4.42 22.91 -35.02
C ALA A 436 3.96 22.81 -33.54
N VAL A 437 4.79 22.24 -32.67
CA VAL A 437 4.53 22.32 -31.21
C VAL A 437 4.69 23.77 -30.73
N ALA A 438 3.90 24.19 -29.74
CA ALA A 438 4.02 25.50 -29.12
C ALA A 438 4.55 25.38 -27.68
N VAL A 439 5.39 26.36 -27.29
CA VAL A 439 5.98 26.45 -25.96
C VAL A 439 5.26 27.55 -25.19
N THR A 440 4.77 27.25 -23.99
CA THR A 440 4.06 28.22 -23.16
C THR A 440 5.01 28.98 -22.23
N GLU A 441 4.54 30.07 -21.66
CA GLU A 441 5.27 30.91 -20.68
C GLU A 441 5.69 30.16 -19.41
N ALA A 442 5.08 28.98 -19.16
CA ALA A 442 5.45 28.11 -18.06
C ALA A 442 6.79 27.39 -18.27
N CYS A 443 7.40 27.50 -19.45
CA CYS A 443 8.68 26.87 -19.75
C CYS A 443 9.80 27.40 -18.84
N THR A 444 10.54 26.48 -18.23
CA THR A 444 11.70 26.81 -17.38
C THR A 444 13.03 26.69 -18.12
N GLY A 445 13.04 26.18 -19.35
CA GLY A 445 14.27 25.96 -20.11
C GLY A 445 15.07 24.74 -19.65
N CYS A 446 14.44 23.70 -19.11
CA CYS A 446 15.15 22.52 -18.57
C CYS A 446 15.84 21.64 -19.64
N GLY A 447 15.61 21.86 -20.93
CA GLY A 447 16.33 21.16 -22.01
C GLY A 447 15.90 19.72 -22.31
N LEU A 448 15.17 19.01 -21.44
CA LEU A 448 14.80 17.61 -21.68
C LEU A 448 14.08 17.37 -23.02
N CYS A 449 13.19 18.29 -23.42
CA CYS A 449 12.48 18.18 -24.71
C CYS A 449 13.40 18.34 -25.92
N VAL A 450 14.50 19.10 -25.77
CA VAL A 450 15.55 19.28 -26.78
C VAL A 450 16.28 17.95 -26.98
N GLU A 451 16.67 17.29 -25.89
CA GLU A 451 17.42 16.03 -25.93
C GLU A 451 16.62 14.87 -26.57
N VAL A 452 15.30 14.82 -26.39
CA VAL A 452 14.47 13.78 -27.02
C VAL A 452 14.06 14.12 -28.46
N CYS A 453 14.28 15.36 -28.92
CA CYS A 453 13.88 15.82 -30.24
C CYS A 453 14.86 15.35 -31.33
N ARG A 454 14.61 14.17 -31.90
CA ARG A 454 15.46 13.63 -32.98
C ARG A 454 15.49 14.45 -34.28
N ARG A 455 14.56 15.41 -34.44
CA ARG A 455 14.52 16.32 -35.59
C ARG A 455 15.41 17.55 -35.41
N GLY A 456 15.90 17.80 -34.19
CA GLY A 456 16.62 19.05 -33.88
C GLY A 456 15.75 20.29 -34.08
N ALA A 457 14.43 20.17 -33.84
CA ALA A 457 13.45 21.24 -34.00
C ALA A 457 13.24 22.06 -32.72
N LEU A 458 13.85 21.66 -31.61
CA LEU A 458 13.80 22.36 -30.33
C LEU A 458 15.23 22.73 -29.95
N ARG A 459 15.43 23.96 -29.46
CA ARG A 459 16.72 24.44 -28.96
C ARG A 459 16.54 25.26 -27.69
N LEU A 460 17.53 25.19 -26.80
CA LEU A 460 17.62 26.16 -25.71
C LEU A 460 17.91 27.55 -26.29
N PRO A 461 17.41 28.62 -25.66
CA PRO A 461 17.79 29.97 -26.06
C PRO A 461 19.30 30.17 -25.83
N GLU A 462 19.92 31.02 -26.65
CA GLU A 462 21.31 31.39 -26.41
C GLU A 462 21.43 32.01 -25.01
N PRO A 463 22.48 31.67 -24.23
CA PRO A 463 22.65 32.21 -22.89
C PRO A 463 22.71 33.73 -22.97
N VAL A 464 21.78 34.41 -22.31
CA VAL A 464 21.88 35.85 -22.06
C VAL A 464 23.15 36.06 -21.22
N PRO A 465 24.09 36.94 -21.62
CA PRO A 465 25.25 37.25 -20.80
C PRO A 465 24.78 37.63 -19.40
N ALA A 466 25.39 37.03 -18.37
CA ALA A 466 25.06 37.37 -17.00
C ALA A 466 25.42 38.84 -16.76
N ASP A 467 24.42 39.71 -16.64
CA ASP A 467 24.64 41.04 -16.10
C ASP A 467 25.23 40.89 -14.69
N GLY A 468 26.45 41.39 -14.52
CA GLY A 468 27.16 41.34 -13.27
C GLY A 468 26.40 42.10 -12.19
N GLY A 469 26.08 41.42 -11.09
CA GLY A 469 25.53 42.10 -9.91
C GLY A 469 24.88 41.16 -8.92
N GLY A 470 25.62 40.83 -7.85
CA GLY A 470 25.07 40.25 -6.62
C GLY A 470 25.44 38.78 -6.41
N GLN A 471 26.61 38.54 -5.81
CA GLN A 471 26.90 37.27 -5.13
C GLN A 471 25.99 37.10 -3.89
N PRO A 472 25.63 35.85 -3.53
CA PRO A 472 24.93 35.54 -2.28
C PRO A 472 25.80 35.73 -1.03
#